data_AF-A0A444R2Q8-F1
#
_entry.id   AF-A0A444R2Q8-F1
#
_cell.length_a   1.000
_cell.length_b   1.000
_cell.length_c   1.000
_cell.angle_alpha   90.00
_cell.angle_beta   90.00
_cell.angle_gamma   90.00
#
_symmetry.space_group_name_H-M   'P 1'
#
loop_
_entity.id
_entity.type
_entity.pdbx_description
1 polymer ?
#
loop_
_entity_poly.entity_id
_entity_poly.type
_entity_poly.pdbx_seq_one_letter_code
_entity_poly.pdbx_strand_id
1 'polypeptide(L)'
;MFSEVMRYILDLGPTVMLPIVIIIFSKILGMKAGDCFKAGLHIGIGFVGIGLVIGLMLDSIGPAAKAMAENFDLNLHVVDVGWPGSSPMTWASQIALVAIPIAILVNVAMLLTRMTRVVNVDIWNIWHMTFTGALLHLATGSWMIGMAGVVIHAAFVYKLGDWFARDTR
;
A
#
# COMPACT_ATOMS: atom_id res chain seq x y z
N MET A 1 15.33 15.45 -13.28
CA MET A 1 15.65 15.58 -11.83
C MET A 1 14.63 14.90 -10.92
N PHE A 2 13.41 15.41 -10.69
CA PHE A 2 12.43 14.76 -9.78
C PHE A 2 11.96 13.37 -10.27
N SER A 3 11.72 13.24 -11.58
CA SER A 3 11.38 11.97 -12.24
C SER A 3 12.50 10.93 -12.22
N GLU A 4 13.76 11.36 -12.26
CA GLU A 4 14.94 10.46 -12.19
C GLU A 4 15.19 9.98 -10.77
N VAL A 5 15.04 10.86 -9.77
CA VAL A 5 15.10 10.48 -8.36
C VAL A 5 13.95 9.52 -8.01
N MET A 6 12.75 9.76 -8.54
CA MET A 6 11.64 8.81 -8.39
C MET A 6 11.96 7.45 -9.01
N ARG A 7 12.46 7.41 -10.26
CA ARG A 7 12.84 6.13 -10.89
C ARG A 7 13.91 5.40 -10.09
N TYR A 8 14.95 6.09 -9.66
CA TYR A 8 16.00 5.52 -8.81
C TYR A 8 15.44 4.93 -7.51
N ILE A 9 14.49 5.62 -6.85
CA ILE A 9 13.85 5.13 -5.63
C ILE A 9 12.93 3.92 -5.90
N LEU A 10 12.26 3.89 -7.05
CA LEU A 10 11.40 2.77 -7.44
C LEU A 10 12.21 1.53 -7.86
N ASP A 11 13.36 1.73 -8.52
CA ASP A 11 14.26 0.66 -8.95
C ASP A 11 14.94 -0.07 -7.77
N LEU A 12 15.06 0.59 -6.61
CA LEU A 12 15.53 -0.04 -5.35
C LEU A 12 14.54 -1.08 -4.81
N GLY A 13 13.30 -1.08 -5.31
CA GLY A 13 12.26 -2.03 -4.95
C GLY A 13 11.55 -1.72 -3.62
N PRO A 14 10.40 -2.37 -3.37
CA PRO A 14 9.54 -2.10 -2.20
C PRO A 14 10.26 -2.31 -0.87
N THR A 15 11.12 -3.33 -0.81
CA THR A 15 11.87 -3.75 0.38
C THR A 15 12.83 -2.68 0.89
N VAL A 16 13.26 -1.75 0.02
CA VAL A 16 14.17 -0.65 0.38
C VAL A 16 13.42 0.68 0.43
N MET A 17 12.51 0.91 -0.52
CA MET A 17 11.75 2.16 -0.59
C MET A 17 10.89 2.39 0.64
N LEU A 18 10.15 1.37 1.10
CA LEU A 18 9.21 1.52 2.20
C LEU A 18 9.91 1.82 3.55
N PRO A 19 11.00 1.12 3.92
CA PRO A 19 11.83 1.51 5.07
C PRO A 19 12.31 2.96 5.04
N ILE A 20 12.77 3.44 3.88
CA ILE A 20 13.24 4.83 3.72
C ILE A 20 12.11 5.82 3.97
N VAL A 21 10.94 5.57 3.37
CA VAL A 21 9.75 6.41 3.56
C VAL A 21 9.37 6.46 5.04
N ILE A 22 9.33 5.31 5.72
CA ILE A 22 9.01 5.28 7.15
C ILE A 22 10.06 6.02 7.98
N ILE A 23 11.36 5.87 7.70
CA ILE A 23 12.42 6.61 8.42
C ILE A 23 12.19 8.13 8.32
N ILE A 24 11.89 8.63 7.12
CA ILE A 24 11.64 10.06 6.87
C ILE A 24 10.38 10.51 7.63
N PHE A 25 9.27 9.76 7.52
CA PHE A 25 8.02 10.10 8.21
C PHE A 25 8.15 10.06 9.73
N SER A 26 8.76 9.00 10.28
CA SER A 26 9.05 8.89 11.72
C SER A 26 9.87 10.08 12.23
N LYS A 27 10.81 10.57 11.42
CA LYS A 27 11.61 11.75 11.77
C LYS A 27 10.77 13.03 11.79
N ILE A 28 9.88 13.22 10.81
CA ILE A 28 8.94 14.36 10.75
C ILE A 28 8.01 14.35 11.96
N LEU A 29 7.58 13.18 12.42
CA LEU A 29 6.76 13.00 13.62
C LEU A 29 7.52 13.22 14.93
N GLY A 30 8.81 13.58 14.88
CA GLY A 30 9.60 13.95 16.06
C GLY A 30 10.32 12.78 16.76
N MET A 31 10.39 11.59 16.14
CA MET A 31 11.14 10.47 16.70
C MET A 31 12.66 10.73 16.65
N LYS A 32 13.40 10.13 17.60
CA LYS A 32 14.87 10.20 17.63
C LYS A 32 15.43 9.45 16.42
N ALA A 33 16.55 9.94 15.87
CA ALA A 33 17.13 9.38 14.63
C ALA A 33 17.44 7.87 14.74
N GLY A 34 17.93 7.42 15.91
CA GLY A 34 18.18 6.00 16.16
C GLY A 34 16.91 5.15 16.17
N ASP A 35 15.80 5.70 16.68
CA ASP A 35 14.51 5.00 16.74
C ASP A 35 13.86 4.96 15.35
N CYS A 36 13.98 6.04 14.55
CA CYS A 36 13.55 6.04 13.15
C CYS A 36 14.25 4.94 12.35
N PHE A 37 15.58 4.83 12.47
CA PHE A 37 16.36 3.84 11.73
C PHE A 37 15.97 2.41 12.13
N LYS A 38 15.82 2.16 13.44
CA LYS A 38 15.33 0.86 13.92
C LYS A 38 13.94 0.55 13.37
N ALA A 39 13.00 1.50 13.40
CA ALA A 39 11.64 1.29 12.89
C ALA A 39 11.63 0.93 11.41
N GLY A 40 12.36 1.68 10.58
CA GLY A 40 12.52 1.35 9.15
C GLY A 40 13.14 -0.03 8.93
N LEU A 41 14.19 -0.37 9.69
CA LEU A 41 14.87 -1.66 9.57
C LEU A 41 13.96 -2.84 9.93
N HIS A 42 13.18 -2.74 11.02
CA HIS A 42 12.22 -3.79 11.41
C HIS A 42 11.18 -4.03 10.32
N ILE A 43 10.66 -2.95 9.72
CA ILE A 43 9.72 -3.05 8.61
C ILE A 43 10.37 -3.72 7.40
N GLY A 44 11.60 -3.35 7.05
CA GLY A 44 12.34 -3.97 5.96
C GLY A 44 12.55 -5.47 6.15
N ILE A 45 12.94 -5.90 7.36
CA ILE A 45 13.06 -7.32 7.72
C ILE A 45 11.72 -8.04 7.58
N GLY A 46 10.63 -7.40 8.01
CA GLY A 46 9.26 -7.91 7.84
C GLY A 46 8.89 -8.15 6.37
N PHE A 47 9.20 -7.20 5.47
CA PHE A 47 8.95 -7.35 4.03
C PHE A 47 9.73 -8.51 3.41
N VAL A 48 11.01 -8.67 3.78
CA VAL A 48 11.81 -9.80 3.33
C VAL A 48 11.20 -11.13 3.79
N GLY A 49 10.82 -11.22 5.07
CA GLY A 49 10.20 -12.42 5.64
C GLY A 49 8.89 -12.78 4.96
N ILE A 50 8.00 -11.80 4.75
CA ILE A 50 6.74 -11.98 4.03
C ILE A 50 7.00 -12.45 2.60
N GLY A 51 7.95 -11.82 1.88
CA GLY A 51 8.31 -12.20 0.52
C GLY A 51 8.79 -13.65 0.39
N LEU A 52 9.59 -14.11 1.35
CA LEU A 52 10.07 -15.50 1.40
C LEU A 52 8.92 -16.50 1.60
N VAL A 53 7.99 -16.20 2.50
CA VAL A 53 6.83 -17.08 2.77
C VAL A 53 5.89 -17.12 1.56
N ILE A 54 5.60 -15.98 0.94
CA ILE A 54 4.77 -15.94 -0.28
C ILE A 54 5.43 -16.75 -1.40
N GLY A 55 6.74 -16.56 -1.61
CA GLY A 55 7.50 -17.30 -2.62
C GLY A 55 7.38 -18.81 -2.39
N LEU A 56 7.62 -19.25 -1.15
CA LEU A 56 7.46 -20.66 -0.78
C LEU A 56 6.03 -21.18 -1.03
N MET A 57 5.01 -20.40 -0.68
CA MET A 57 3.61 -20.77 -0.93
C MET A 57 3.29 -20.85 -2.42
N LEU A 58 3.76 -19.90 -3.23
CA LEU A 58 3.59 -19.91 -4.69
C LEU A 58 4.29 -21.12 -5.32
N ASP A 59 5.50 -21.45 -4.87
CA ASP A 59 6.26 -22.60 -5.38
C ASP A 59 5.65 -23.94 -4.97
N SER A 60 5.11 -24.02 -3.75
CA SER A 60 4.55 -25.27 -3.20
C SER A 60 3.10 -25.53 -3.62
N ILE A 61 2.28 -24.47 -3.69
CA ILE A 61 0.82 -24.57 -3.89
C ILE A 61 0.44 -24.13 -5.31
N GLY A 62 1.20 -23.26 -5.96
CA GLY A 62 0.91 -22.76 -7.31
C GLY A 62 0.75 -23.87 -8.36
N PRO A 63 1.64 -24.88 -8.43
CA PRO A 63 1.49 -26.00 -9.35
C PRO A 63 0.23 -26.83 -9.08
N ALA A 64 -0.11 -27.05 -7.81
CA ALA A 64 -1.32 -27.79 -7.41
C ALA A 64 -2.60 -27.01 -7.77
N ALA A 65 -2.60 -25.69 -7.59
CA ALA A 65 -3.71 -24.83 -7.99
C ALA A 65 -3.91 -24.81 -9.52
N LYS A 66 -2.83 -24.78 -10.31
CA LYS A 66 -2.90 -24.89 -11.77
C LYS A 66 -3.42 -26.26 -12.23
N ALA A 67 -2.89 -27.33 -11.66
CA ALA A 67 -3.36 -28.68 -11.94
C ALA A 67 -4.83 -28.86 -11.56
N MET A 68 -5.30 -28.25 -10.48
CA MET A 68 -6.72 -28.23 -10.13
C MET A 68 -7.54 -27.52 -11.21
N ALA A 69 -7.14 -26.31 -11.64
CA ALA A 69 -7.86 -25.58 -12.69
C ALA A 69 -7.96 -26.37 -14.00
N GLU A 70 -6.87 -27.03 -14.42
CA GLU A 70 -6.84 -27.90 -15.61
C GLU A 70 -7.76 -29.12 -15.46
N ASN A 71 -7.78 -29.78 -14.31
CA ASN A 71 -8.65 -30.94 -14.07
C ASN A 71 -10.15 -30.59 -14.05
N PHE A 72 -10.50 -29.37 -13.67
CA PHE A 72 -11.89 -28.90 -13.63
C PHE A 72 -12.32 -28.17 -14.92
N ASP A 73 -11.47 -28.16 -15.96
CA ASP A 73 -11.68 -27.39 -17.22
C ASP A 73 -11.98 -25.91 -16.97
N LEU A 74 -11.43 -25.37 -15.88
CA LEU A 74 -11.60 -23.98 -15.48
C LEU A 74 -10.50 -23.15 -16.13
N ASN A 75 -10.89 -22.14 -16.92
CA ASN A 75 -9.97 -21.25 -17.61
C ASN A 75 -9.36 -20.18 -16.68
N LEU A 76 -8.74 -20.59 -15.57
CA LEU A 76 -8.05 -19.71 -14.62
C LEU A 76 -6.57 -19.59 -14.96
N HIS A 77 -6.20 -18.53 -15.68
CA HIS A 77 -4.80 -18.24 -16.04
C HIS A 77 -4.05 -17.42 -15.00
N VAL A 78 -4.74 -16.88 -13.99
CA VAL A 78 -4.19 -15.91 -13.02
C VAL A 78 -4.22 -16.48 -11.62
N VAL A 79 -3.07 -16.40 -10.93
CA VAL A 79 -2.95 -16.76 -9.51
C VAL A 79 -3.10 -15.49 -8.67
N ASP A 80 -4.03 -15.49 -7.72
CA ASP A 80 -4.17 -14.40 -6.75
C ASP A 80 -3.02 -14.45 -5.75
N VAL A 81 -2.22 -13.38 -5.73
CA VAL A 81 -1.07 -13.21 -4.83
C VAL A 81 -1.47 -12.63 -3.47
N GLY A 82 -2.74 -12.31 -3.29
CA GLY A 82 -3.32 -11.75 -2.08
C GLY A 82 -2.77 -10.36 -1.73
N TRP A 83 -3.14 -9.90 -0.54
CA TRP A 83 -2.61 -8.67 0.04
C TRP A 83 -1.07 -8.66 0.24
N PRO A 84 -0.41 -9.79 0.59
CA PRO A 84 1.03 -9.79 0.83
C PRO A 84 1.84 -9.55 -0.46
N GLY A 85 1.36 -10.04 -1.61
CA GLY A 85 1.98 -9.76 -2.92
C GLY A 85 1.57 -8.40 -3.50
N SER A 86 0.32 -7.98 -3.30
CA SER A 86 -0.22 -6.74 -3.87
C SER A 86 0.31 -5.48 -3.20
N SER A 87 0.55 -5.51 -1.89
CA SER A 87 1.01 -4.33 -1.15
C SER A 87 2.41 -3.86 -1.55
N PRO A 88 3.46 -4.70 -1.67
CA PRO A 88 4.76 -4.26 -2.19
C PRO A 88 4.67 -3.70 -3.61
N MET A 89 3.90 -4.32 -4.50
CA MET A 89 3.70 -3.84 -5.88
C MET A 89 3.09 -2.45 -5.92
N THR A 90 2.13 -2.19 -5.02
CA THR A 90 1.52 -0.87 -4.86
C THR A 90 2.54 0.18 -4.49
N TRP A 91 3.43 -0.14 -3.55
CA TRP A 91 4.46 0.77 -3.09
C TRP A 91 5.48 1.06 -4.19
N ALA A 92 5.82 0.09 -5.04
CA ALA A 92 6.62 0.31 -6.25
C ALA A 92 5.92 1.12 -7.35
N SER A 93 4.69 1.61 -7.15
CA SER A 93 4.01 2.45 -8.13
C SER A 93 4.41 3.92 -8.02
N GLN A 94 4.36 4.65 -9.15
CA GLN A 94 4.62 6.09 -9.19
C GLN A 94 3.62 6.91 -8.35
N ILE A 95 2.45 6.34 -8.03
CA ILE A 95 1.39 7.01 -7.26
C ILE A 95 1.65 6.94 -5.76
N ALA A 96 2.43 5.97 -5.29
CA ALA A 96 2.61 5.69 -3.88
C ALA A 96 3.18 6.85 -3.05
N LEU A 97 4.19 7.54 -3.58
CA LEU A 97 4.83 8.67 -2.92
C LEU A 97 3.86 9.83 -2.67
N VAL A 98 2.95 10.08 -3.61
CA VAL A 98 2.01 11.21 -3.54
C VAL A 98 0.71 10.81 -2.84
N ALA A 99 0.37 9.52 -2.83
CA ALA A 99 -0.82 9.01 -2.16
C ALA A 99 -0.79 9.22 -0.64
N ILE A 100 0.37 9.09 0.02
CA ILE A 100 0.51 9.32 1.47
C ILE A 100 0.07 10.73 1.89
N PRO A 101 0.69 11.82 1.38
CA PRO A 101 0.29 13.16 1.79
C PRO A 101 -1.17 13.45 1.41
N ILE A 102 -1.66 12.95 0.28
CA ILE A 102 -3.04 13.17 -0.15
C ILE A 102 -4.04 12.45 0.75
N ALA A 103 -3.78 11.20 1.12
CA ALA A 103 -4.60 10.44 2.06
C ALA A 103 -4.73 11.17 3.41
N ILE A 104 -3.61 11.65 3.94
CA ILE A 104 -3.57 12.42 5.18
C ILE A 104 -4.39 13.71 5.04
N LEU A 105 -4.19 14.45 3.94
CA LEU A 105 -4.95 15.68 3.66
C LEU A 105 -6.46 15.42 3.57
N VAL A 106 -6.87 14.33 2.91
CA VAL A 106 -8.29 13.92 2.84
C VAL A 106 -8.83 13.61 4.23
N ASN A 107 -8.08 12.86 5.06
CA ASN A 107 -8.52 12.56 6.42
C ASN A 107 -8.70 13.84 7.25
N VAL A 108 -7.73 14.75 7.21
CA VAL A 108 -7.78 16.04 7.89
C VAL A 108 -8.96 16.88 7.38
N ALA A 109 -9.18 16.94 6.07
CA ALA A 109 -10.31 17.67 5.48
C ALA A 109 -11.66 17.10 5.94
N MET A 110 -11.81 15.77 6.00
CA MET A 110 -13.03 15.12 6.49
C MET A 110 -13.27 15.36 7.98
N LEU A 111 -12.21 15.46 8.79
CA LEU A 111 -12.30 15.82 10.20
C LEU A 111 -12.75 17.28 10.39
N LEU A 112 -12.16 18.21 9.64
CA LEU A 112 -12.49 19.64 9.70
C LEU A 112 -13.94 19.90 9.24
N THR A 113 -14.38 19.21 8.20
CA THR A 113 -15.76 19.26 7.68
C THR A 113 -16.74 18.41 8.49
N ARG A 114 -16.29 17.76 9.58
CA ARG A 114 -17.08 16.89 10.47
C ARG A 114 -17.75 15.71 9.75
N MET A 115 -17.23 15.27 8.62
CA MET A 115 -17.72 14.10 7.89
C MET A 115 -17.34 12.79 8.59
N THR A 116 -16.23 12.76 9.34
CA THR A 116 -15.75 11.61 10.12
C THR A 116 -15.24 12.05 11.50
N ARG A 117 -15.25 11.14 12.49
CA ARG A 117 -14.64 11.36 13.81
C ARG A 117 -13.37 10.54 14.03
N VAL A 118 -12.94 9.78 13.02
CA VAL A 118 -11.77 8.89 13.07
C VAL A 118 -10.56 9.51 12.38
N VAL A 119 -9.39 9.31 12.99
CA VAL A 119 -8.08 9.67 12.44
C VAL A 119 -7.39 8.37 12.03
N ASN A 120 -6.92 8.28 10.79
CA ASN A 120 -6.09 7.15 10.37
C ASN A 120 -4.65 7.36 10.85
N VAL A 121 -4.25 6.63 11.87
CA VAL A 121 -2.90 6.71 12.45
C VAL A 121 -1.94 5.72 11.78
N ASP A 122 -2.47 4.69 11.13
CA ASP A 122 -1.67 3.67 10.45
C ASP A 122 -1.32 4.09 9.01
N ILE A 123 -0.05 4.43 8.80
CA ILE A 123 0.51 4.81 7.49
C ILE A 123 0.63 3.60 6.58
N TRP A 124 0.86 2.40 7.13
CA TRP A 124 0.93 1.18 6.32
C TRP A 124 -0.37 0.96 5.56
N ASN A 125 -1.51 1.17 6.23
CA ASN A 125 -2.86 1.01 5.69
C ASN A 125 -3.15 1.87 4.43
N ILE A 126 -2.35 2.91 4.18
CA ILE A 126 -2.49 3.78 3.00
C ILE A 126 -2.23 3.02 1.68
N TRP A 127 -1.61 1.85 1.75
CA TRP A 127 -1.42 1.00 0.58
C TRP A 127 -2.75 0.63 -0.11
N HIS A 128 -3.86 0.44 0.62
CA HIS A 128 -5.15 0.04 0.01
C HIS A 128 -5.70 1.10 -0.97
N MET A 129 -5.71 2.36 -0.53
CA MET A 129 -6.15 3.47 -1.38
C MET A 129 -5.16 3.77 -2.50
N THR A 130 -3.86 3.60 -2.22
CA THR A 130 -2.80 3.72 -3.23
C THR A 130 -2.94 2.64 -4.30
N PHE A 131 -3.30 1.41 -3.92
CA PHE A 131 -3.47 0.28 -4.84
C PHE A 131 -4.58 0.55 -5.84
N THR A 132 -5.69 1.11 -5.36
CA THR A 132 -6.80 1.52 -6.23
C THR A 132 -6.37 2.62 -7.20
N GLY A 133 -5.61 3.61 -6.72
CA GLY A 133 -5.06 4.65 -7.60
C GLY A 133 -4.07 4.10 -8.63
N ALA A 134 -3.21 3.17 -8.21
CA ALA A 134 -2.26 2.48 -9.08
C ALA A 134 -2.98 1.68 -10.17
N LEU A 135 -4.01 0.91 -9.81
CA LEU A 135 -4.83 0.17 -10.76
C LEU A 135 -5.51 1.09 -11.78
N LEU A 136 -6.13 2.18 -11.32
CA LEU A 136 -6.78 3.15 -12.21
C LEU A 136 -5.79 3.81 -13.16
N HIS A 137 -4.59 4.13 -12.69
CA HIS A 137 -3.54 4.68 -13.54
C HIS A 137 -3.02 3.66 -14.57
N LEU A 138 -2.81 2.41 -14.15
CA LEU A 138 -2.41 1.33 -15.06
C LEU A 138 -3.48 1.06 -16.13
N ALA A 139 -4.76 1.10 -15.75
CA ALA A 139 -5.87 0.83 -16.67
C ALA A 139 -6.15 1.99 -17.65
N THR A 140 -6.00 3.24 -17.21
CA THR A 140 -6.39 4.42 -18.01
C THR A 140 -5.23 5.20 -18.61
N GLY A 141 -3.99 4.96 -18.14
CA GLY A 141 -2.80 5.76 -18.47
C GLY A 141 -2.81 7.17 -17.87
N SER A 142 -3.88 7.59 -17.19
CA SER A 142 -4.00 8.95 -16.64
C SER A 142 -3.60 9.00 -15.18
N TRP A 143 -2.60 9.81 -14.88
CA TRP A 143 -2.16 10.05 -13.50
C TRP A 143 -3.24 10.76 -12.66
N MET A 144 -4.02 11.65 -13.29
CA MET A 144 -5.10 12.38 -12.61
C MET A 144 -6.24 11.45 -12.17
N ILE A 145 -6.60 10.47 -13.00
CA ILE A 145 -7.64 9.49 -12.68
C ILE A 145 -7.18 8.60 -11.53
N GLY A 146 -5.91 8.16 -11.57
CA GLY A 146 -5.30 7.43 -10.45
C GLY A 146 -5.39 8.22 -9.14
N MET A 147 -5.09 9.52 -9.19
CA MET A 147 -5.16 10.37 -8.01
C MET A 147 -6.56 10.58 -7.47
N ALA A 148 -7.53 10.84 -8.35
CA ALA A 148 -8.94 10.93 -7.96
C ALA A 148 -9.40 9.63 -7.31
N GLY A 149 -8.95 8.48 -7.83
CA GLY A 149 -9.16 7.16 -7.23
C GLY A 149 -8.67 7.05 -5.79
N VAL A 150 -7.44 7.50 -5.51
CA VAL A 150 -6.89 7.53 -4.14
C VAL A 150 -7.79 8.37 -3.23
N VAL A 151 -8.18 9.57 -3.65
CA VAL A 151 -9.00 10.50 -2.85
C VAL A 151 -10.37 9.90 -2.52
N ILE A 152 -11.04 9.35 -3.53
CA ILE A 152 -12.38 8.77 -3.37
C ILE A 152 -12.31 7.53 -2.45
N HIS A 153 -11.33 6.66 -2.68
CA HIS A 153 -11.15 5.46 -1.86
C HIS A 153 -10.81 5.85 -0.41
N ALA A 154 -9.91 6.81 -0.20
CA ALA A 154 -9.56 7.31 1.12
C ALA A 154 -10.81 7.82 1.86
N ALA A 155 -11.60 8.67 1.20
CA ALA A 155 -12.80 9.23 1.80
C ALA A 155 -13.82 8.15 2.18
N PHE A 156 -13.97 7.14 1.32
CA PHE A 156 -14.86 6.02 1.59
C PHE A 156 -14.40 5.17 2.77
N VAL A 157 -13.11 4.79 2.82
CA VAL A 157 -12.55 3.97 3.90
C VAL A 157 -12.60 4.69 5.24
N TYR A 158 -12.29 6.00 5.28
CA TYR A 158 -12.41 6.76 6.51
C TYR A 158 -13.86 6.84 7.00
N LYS A 159 -14.83 6.91 6.07
CA LYS A 159 -16.24 6.89 6.45
C LYS A 159 -16.69 5.53 6.98
N LEU A 160 -16.22 4.44 6.36
CA LEU A 160 -16.44 3.10 6.90
C LEU A 160 -15.85 2.95 8.29
N GLY A 161 -14.62 3.42 8.51
CA GLY A 161 -13.99 3.41 9.84
C GLY A 161 -14.82 4.15 10.89
N ASP A 162 -15.43 5.28 10.53
CA ASP A 162 -16.34 6.04 11.42
C ASP A 162 -17.62 5.27 11.75
N TRP A 163 -18.18 4.51 10.79
CA TRP A 163 -19.37 3.70 11.03
C TRP A 163 -19.09 2.51 11.96
N PHE A 164 -18.00 1.78 11.72
CA PHE A 164 -17.64 0.61 12.51
C PHE A 164 -16.95 0.94 13.84
N ALA A 165 -16.61 2.21 14.09
CA ALA A 165 -15.98 2.64 15.34
C ALA A 165 -16.80 2.33 16.60
N ARG A 166 -18.12 2.09 16.47
CA ARG A 166 -18.98 1.72 17.60
C ARG A 166 -18.88 0.24 17.96
N ASP A 167 -18.61 -0.62 16.98
CA ASP A 167 -18.55 -2.07 17.16
C ASP A 167 -17.19 -2.53 17.73
N THR A 168 -16.18 -1.65 17.64
CA THR A 168 -14.83 -1.89 18.14
C THR A 168 -14.57 -1.35 19.56
N ARG A 169 -15.62 -0.95 20.29
CA ARG A 169 -15.53 -0.43 21.66
C ARG A 169 -15.85 -1.47 22.72
#